data_AF-A0A6B1FYY4-F1
#
_entry.id   AF-A0A6B1FYY4-F1
#
_cell.length_a   1.000
_cell.length_b   1.000
_cell.length_c   1.000
_cell.angle_alpha   90.00
_cell.angle_beta   90.00
_cell.angle_gamma   90.00
#
_symmetry.space_group_name_H-M   'P 1'
#
loop_
_entity.id
_entity.type
_entity.pdbx_description
1 polymer ?
#
loop_
_entity_poly.entity_id
_entity_poly.type
_entity_poly.pdbx_seq_one_letter_code
_entity_poly.pdbx_strand_id
1 'polypeptide(L)'
;MKNCSGKNRPEMRNAHAVDAPVLDILSQDPVWAAYAIADLRPDLARHCRWRVAPDASGLALLYFGLVPPVLLTAGSPAGVAAALTGADLPEELFLSILPSHLPAVEQHYQQVVPQKMVRMVLTQGRQVPAPGQPVRRLARTDECRLKALYRHGGDYAPDAFDPCQLEDGYFFGIENGDGTLAAAGGTHVAFRTESPSPTTANSNPSRYLSPVDATVSQGVAAIGNIYTRPDCRGMGYGSAVTSSISRALQEDGFRVIVLNVDEQNLVARSIYEKLGFDVHCLFFEGLARKVRLPTIANSGRLASI
;
A
#
# COMPACT_ATOMS: atom_id res chain seq x y z
N MET A 1 17.38 59.16 -1.68
CA MET A 1 17.29 59.08 -0.20
C MET A 1 15.82 58.80 0.13
N LYS A 2 15.39 57.65 0.65
CA LYS A 2 15.99 56.70 1.59
C LYS A 2 15.78 55.26 1.13
N ASN A 3 16.86 54.49 1.17
CA ASN A 3 16.84 53.03 1.25
C ASN A 3 16.22 52.60 2.58
N CYS A 4 15.44 51.52 2.57
CA CYS A 4 15.31 50.62 3.72
C CYS A 4 15.45 49.19 3.23
N SER A 5 16.52 48.59 3.71
CA SER A 5 17.03 47.24 3.54
C SER A 5 16.10 46.15 4.05
N GLY A 6 16.15 45.00 3.37
CA GLY A 6 16.32 43.70 4.03
C GLY A 6 15.15 43.17 4.84
N LYS A 7 14.32 42.35 4.20
CA LYS A 7 13.90 41.08 4.80
C LYS A 7 14.13 39.99 3.77
N ASN A 8 15.09 39.12 4.06
CA ASN A 8 15.32 37.85 3.38
C ASN A 8 13.98 37.17 3.13
N ARG A 9 13.62 36.97 1.86
CA ARG A 9 12.67 35.91 1.53
C ARG A 9 13.34 34.61 1.98
N PRO A 10 12.71 33.80 2.83
CA PRO A 10 13.25 32.48 3.07
C PRO A 10 13.22 31.77 1.72
N GLU A 11 14.41 31.38 1.24
CA GLU A 11 14.52 30.37 0.20
C GLU A 11 13.62 29.21 0.60
N MET A 12 12.65 28.87 -0.26
CA MET A 12 11.86 27.67 -0.09
C MET A 12 12.83 26.47 -0.11
N ARG A 13 13.23 26.01 1.08
CA ARG A 13 13.95 24.75 1.23
C ARG A 13 13.05 23.65 0.67
N ASN A 14 13.52 23.00 -0.39
CA ASN A 14 12.92 21.83 -1.02
C ASN A 14 12.47 20.82 0.04
N ALA A 15 11.16 20.66 0.23
CA ALA A 15 10.55 19.73 1.18
C ALA A 15 10.31 18.32 0.59
N HIS A 16 11.08 17.90 -0.42
CA HIS A 16 10.74 16.68 -1.20
C HIS A 16 11.91 15.73 -1.49
N ALA A 17 13.02 15.80 -0.75
CA ALA A 17 14.00 14.72 -0.80
C ALA A 17 13.55 13.62 0.18
N VAL A 18 13.06 12.49 -0.35
CA VAL A 18 12.94 11.26 0.44
C VAL A 18 14.36 10.87 0.89
N ASP A 19 14.53 10.55 2.17
CA ASP A 19 15.84 10.22 2.72
C ASP A 19 16.46 9.01 1.99
N ALA A 20 17.71 9.14 1.52
CA ALA A 20 18.39 8.09 0.75
C ALA A 20 18.37 6.70 1.42
N PRO A 21 18.57 6.56 2.76
CA PRO A 21 18.46 5.26 3.43
C PRO A 21 17.09 4.60 3.32
N VAL A 22 16.00 5.38 3.28
CA VAL A 22 14.64 4.82 3.09
C VAL A 22 14.57 4.16 1.72
N LEU A 23 14.99 4.88 0.69
CA LEU A 23 14.94 4.39 -0.68
C LEU A 23 15.84 3.18 -0.91
N ASP A 24 17.04 3.17 -0.31
CA ASP A 24 17.97 2.05 -0.39
C ASP A 24 17.35 0.77 0.20
N ILE A 25 16.67 0.86 1.35
CA ILE A 25 15.99 -0.28 1.97
C ILE A 25 14.81 -0.75 1.12
N LEU A 26 13.96 0.16 0.65
CA LEU A 26 12.79 -0.19 -0.16
C LEU A 26 13.18 -0.80 -1.51
N SER A 27 14.30 -0.38 -2.09
CA SER A 27 14.78 -0.88 -3.38
C SER A 27 15.36 -2.29 -3.33
N GLN A 28 15.67 -2.84 -2.15
CA GLN A 28 16.16 -4.21 -2.00
C GLN A 28 15.08 -5.25 -2.36
N ASP A 29 13.80 -4.93 -2.09
CA ASP A 29 12.66 -5.74 -2.47
C ASP A 29 11.47 -4.84 -2.83
N PRO A 30 11.42 -4.32 -4.07
CA PRO A 30 10.35 -3.41 -4.50
C PRO A 30 8.97 -4.08 -4.55
N VAL A 31 8.92 -5.42 -4.59
CA VAL A 31 7.65 -6.16 -4.57
C VAL A 31 7.06 -6.16 -3.17
N TRP A 32 7.87 -6.43 -2.14
CA TRP A 32 7.47 -6.23 -0.74
C TRP A 32 7.27 -4.76 -0.38
N ALA A 33 8.08 -3.86 -0.95
CA ALA A 33 8.01 -2.44 -0.63
C ALA A 33 6.96 -1.67 -1.45
N ALA A 34 6.22 -2.29 -2.36
CA ALA A 34 5.37 -1.60 -3.34
C ALA A 34 4.41 -0.55 -2.72
N TYR A 35 3.74 -0.88 -1.61
CA TYR A 35 2.87 0.07 -0.89
C TYR A 35 3.68 1.24 -0.31
N ALA A 36 4.76 0.95 0.41
CA ALA A 36 5.65 1.96 1.01
C ALA A 36 6.33 2.85 -0.04
N ILE A 37 6.70 2.31 -1.20
CA ILE A 37 7.21 3.09 -2.34
C ILE A 37 6.13 4.02 -2.86
N ALA A 38 4.89 3.54 -2.97
CA ALA A 38 3.79 4.37 -3.45
C ALA A 38 3.42 5.49 -2.45
N ASP A 39 3.59 5.24 -1.15
CA ASP A 39 3.41 6.22 -0.07
C ASP A 39 4.44 7.37 -0.11
N LEU A 40 5.48 7.27 -0.93
CA LEU A 40 6.42 8.38 -1.21
C LEU A 40 5.81 9.48 -2.08
N ARG A 41 4.65 9.23 -2.70
CA ARG A 41 3.90 10.27 -3.43
C ARG A 41 3.65 11.48 -2.54
N PRO A 42 3.80 12.73 -3.02
CA PRO A 42 3.63 13.92 -2.18
C PRO A 42 2.29 14.02 -1.43
N ASP A 43 1.20 13.56 -2.04
CA ASP A 43 -0.13 13.55 -1.43
C ASP A 43 -0.28 12.50 -0.31
N LEU A 44 0.49 11.43 -0.34
CA LEU A 44 0.49 10.37 0.67
C LEU A 44 1.60 10.57 1.72
N ALA A 45 2.75 11.09 1.31
CA ALA A 45 3.94 11.29 2.13
C ALA A 45 3.67 12.17 3.36
N ARG A 46 2.72 13.11 3.27
CA ARG A 46 2.27 13.93 4.42
C ARG A 46 1.66 13.10 5.56
N HIS A 47 1.22 11.88 5.28
CA HIS A 47 0.67 10.93 6.25
C HIS A 47 1.71 9.93 6.75
N CYS A 48 2.94 9.96 6.23
CA CYS A 48 3.98 8.99 6.53
C CYS A 48 4.91 9.48 7.65
N ARG A 49 5.23 8.60 8.60
CA ARG A 49 6.34 8.79 9.53
C ARG A 49 7.32 7.64 9.36
N TRP A 50 8.52 7.96 8.89
CA TRP A 50 9.59 7.01 8.63
C TRP A 50 10.53 6.92 9.83
N ARG A 51 10.91 5.70 10.19
CA ARG A 51 11.93 5.39 11.19
C ARG A 51 12.92 4.43 10.56
N VAL A 52 14.18 4.80 10.50
CA VAL A 52 15.25 3.98 9.94
C VAL A 52 16.22 3.59 11.05
N ALA A 53 16.69 2.35 11.04
CA ALA A 53 17.73 1.88 11.94
C ALA A 53 19.01 2.72 11.79
N PRO A 54 19.80 2.94 12.85
CA PRO A 54 21.04 3.72 12.76
C PRO A 54 22.04 3.19 11.73
N ASP A 55 22.03 1.88 11.46
CA ASP A 55 22.88 1.20 10.47
C ASP A 55 22.23 1.06 9.09
N ALA A 56 21.05 1.68 8.89
CA ALA A 56 20.24 1.58 7.67
C ALA A 56 19.89 0.13 7.25
N SER A 57 19.91 -0.82 8.18
CA SER A 57 19.61 -2.23 7.88
C SER A 57 18.11 -2.55 7.90
N GLY A 58 17.25 -1.62 8.30
CA GLY A 58 15.80 -1.78 8.31
C GLY A 58 15.04 -0.51 8.67
N LEU A 59 13.73 -0.52 8.42
CA LEU A 59 12.83 0.60 8.66
C LEU A 59 11.45 0.18 9.16
N ALA A 60 10.77 1.15 9.76
CA ALA A 60 9.34 1.12 10.07
C ALA A 60 8.67 2.36 9.48
N LEU A 61 7.62 2.14 8.68
CA LEU A 61 6.72 3.16 8.18
C LEU A 61 5.43 3.13 8.98
N LEU A 62 5.07 4.25 9.62
CA LEU A 62 3.74 4.48 10.16
C LEU A 62 2.95 5.37 9.20
N TYR A 63 1.87 4.84 8.64
CA TYR A 63 0.97 5.56 7.73
C TYR A 63 -0.32 5.96 8.44
N PHE A 64 -0.54 7.27 8.60
CA PHE A 64 -1.67 7.88 9.33
C PHE A 64 -2.83 8.31 8.43
N GLY A 65 -2.85 7.89 7.16
CA GLY A 65 -3.96 8.17 6.24
C GLY A 65 -5.16 7.23 6.45
N LEU A 66 -5.02 6.20 7.30
CA LEU A 66 -6.05 5.23 7.65
C LEU A 66 -6.23 5.15 9.17
N VAL A 67 -7.36 4.59 9.59
CA VAL A 67 -7.69 4.37 11.00
C VAL A 67 -8.04 2.89 11.21
N PRO A 68 -7.29 2.14 12.05
CA PRO A 68 -6.07 2.58 12.74
C PRO A 68 -4.89 2.81 11.76
N PRO A 69 -3.81 3.52 12.17
CA PRO A 69 -2.63 3.71 11.32
C PRO A 69 -2.00 2.37 10.92
N VAL A 70 -1.43 2.31 9.72
CA VAL A 70 -0.77 1.10 9.21
C VAL A 70 0.72 1.13 9.56
N LEU A 71 1.24 0.01 10.07
CA LEU A 71 2.67 -0.22 10.24
C LEU A 71 3.18 -1.19 9.18
N LEU A 72 4.02 -0.69 8.29
CA LEU A 72 4.79 -1.49 7.34
C LEU A 72 6.26 -1.51 7.76
N THR A 73 6.89 -2.69 7.68
CA THR A 73 8.31 -2.86 8.03
C THR A 73 9.09 -3.45 6.86
N ALA A 74 10.34 -3.04 6.67
CA ALA A 74 11.21 -3.53 5.61
C ALA A 74 12.68 -3.59 6.05
N GLY A 75 13.47 -4.43 5.40
CA GLY A 75 14.87 -4.70 5.74
C GLY A 75 15.05 -5.92 6.65
N SER A 76 16.17 -5.98 7.37
CA SER A 76 16.52 -7.10 8.24
C SER A 76 15.72 -7.10 9.55
N PRO A 77 15.50 -8.27 10.19
CA PRO A 77 14.81 -8.34 11.48
C PRO A 77 15.48 -7.49 12.58
N ALA A 78 16.81 -7.48 12.63
CA ALA A 78 17.57 -6.67 13.59
C ALA A 78 17.40 -5.17 13.32
N GLY A 79 17.46 -4.76 12.05
CA GLY A 79 17.21 -3.38 11.63
C GLY A 79 15.79 -2.92 11.98
N VAL A 80 14.78 -3.75 11.73
CA VAL A 80 13.40 -3.42 12.11
C VAL A 80 13.24 -3.26 13.62
N ALA A 81 13.83 -4.15 14.43
CA ALA A 81 13.84 -4.01 15.88
C ALA A 81 14.50 -2.70 16.33
N ALA A 82 15.63 -2.34 15.73
CA ALA A 82 16.32 -1.08 16.00
C ALA A 82 15.49 0.15 15.59
N ALA A 83 14.80 0.10 14.45
CA ALA A 83 13.93 1.19 13.97
C ALA A 83 12.72 1.44 14.90
N LEU A 84 12.14 0.37 15.45
CA LEU A 84 11.02 0.41 16.39
C LEU A 84 11.42 0.82 17.80
N THR A 85 12.69 0.62 18.18
CA THR A 85 13.20 0.98 19.51
C THR A 85 13.02 2.48 19.78
N GLY A 86 12.30 2.83 20.85
CA GLY A 86 12.03 4.21 21.23
C GLY A 86 11.12 4.98 20.26
N ALA A 87 10.42 4.30 19.35
CA ALA A 87 9.45 4.93 18.47
C ALA A 87 8.18 5.33 19.25
N ASP A 88 7.63 6.49 18.91
CA ASP A 88 6.31 6.94 19.38
C ASP A 88 5.22 6.16 18.63
N LEU A 89 4.94 4.96 19.13
CA LEU A 89 4.02 4.02 18.52
C LEU A 89 2.58 4.26 19.01
N PRO A 90 1.56 4.30 18.12
CA PRO A 90 0.15 4.40 18.50
C PRO A 90 -0.34 3.28 19.43
N GLU A 91 -1.46 3.49 20.12
CA GLU A 91 -2.07 2.46 20.99
C GLU A 91 -2.57 1.25 20.20
N GLU A 92 -3.03 1.50 18.98
CA GLU A 92 -3.54 0.52 18.05
C GLU A 92 -2.95 0.77 16.67
N LEU A 93 -2.57 -0.31 15.99
CA LEU A 93 -2.08 -0.31 14.61
C LEU A 93 -2.71 -1.43 13.81
N PHE A 94 -2.78 -1.25 12.49
CA PHE A 94 -2.94 -2.34 11.54
C PHE A 94 -1.55 -2.73 10.99
N LEU A 95 -1.20 -4.00 11.05
CA LEU A 95 0.11 -4.50 10.61
C LEU A 95 0.09 -4.81 9.12
N SER A 96 1.23 -4.59 8.46
CA SER A 96 1.60 -5.18 7.18
C SER A 96 3.09 -5.52 7.24
N ILE A 97 3.41 -6.68 7.81
CA ILE A 97 4.79 -7.03 8.21
C ILE A 97 5.19 -8.42 7.73
N LEU A 98 6.48 -8.63 7.45
CA LEU A 98 7.01 -9.97 7.23
C LEU A 98 6.97 -10.81 8.52
N PRO A 99 6.83 -12.15 8.43
CA PRO A 99 6.77 -13.00 9.62
C PRO A 99 8.02 -12.89 10.51
N SER A 100 9.17 -12.65 9.89
CA SER A 100 10.45 -12.44 10.58
C SER A 100 10.50 -11.16 11.42
N HIS A 101 9.58 -10.22 11.21
CA HIS A 101 9.52 -8.95 11.95
C HIS A 101 8.52 -8.99 13.12
N LEU A 102 7.68 -10.02 13.19
CA LEU A 102 6.68 -10.17 14.24
C LEU A 102 7.28 -10.12 15.66
N PRO A 103 8.41 -10.80 15.96
CA PRO A 103 9.00 -10.73 17.30
C PRO A 103 9.42 -9.32 17.73
N ALA A 104 9.80 -8.45 16.78
CA ALA A 104 10.12 -7.04 17.08
C ALA A 104 8.86 -6.24 17.41
N VAL A 105 7.74 -6.52 16.73
CA VAL A 105 6.46 -5.86 16.98
C VAL A 105 5.86 -6.32 18.32
N GLU A 106 5.96 -7.60 18.67
CA GLU A 106 5.47 -8.17 19.93
C GLU A 106 6.18 -7.63 21.18
N GLN A 107 7.37 -7.02 21.03
CA GLN A 107 8.03 -6.29 22.12
C GLN A 107 7.27 -5.01 22.52
N HIS A 108 6.46 -4.47 21.61
CA HIS A 108 5.72 -3.22 21.80
C HIS A 108 4.20 -3.42 21.95
N TYR A 109 3.66 -4.52 21.45
CA TYR A 109 2.23 -4.83 21.40
C TYR A 109 1.94 -6.20 22.01
N GLN A 110 0.99 -6.28 22.95
CA GLN A 110 0.66 -7.52 23.67
C GLN A 110 -0.48 -8.30 23.00
N GLN A 111 -1.35 -7.62 22.25
CA GLN A 111 -2.43 -8.25 21.51
C GLN A 111 -2.15 -8.09 20.02
N VAL A 112 -1.60 -9.13 19.41
CA VAL A 112 -1.38 -9.20 17.96
C VAL A 112 -2.26 -10.31 17.42
N VAL A 113 -3.13 -9.98 16.45
CA VAL A 113 -4.01 -10.95 15.79
C VAL A 113 -3.62 -11.01 14.31
N PRO A 114 -2.58 -11.77 13.96
CA PRO A 114 -2.08 -11.81 12.59
C PRO A 114 -2.91 -12.76 11.73
N GLN A 115 -3.37 -12.25 10.60
CA GLN A 115 -3.91 -12.99 9.47
C GLN A 115 -2.79 -13.26 8.47
N LYS A 116 -2.72 -14.50 7.98
CA LYS A 116 -1.74 -14.90 6.97
C LYS A 116 -2.19 -14.45 5.60
N MET A 117 -1.36 -13.64 4.98
CA MET A 117 -1.58 -13.09 3.66
C MET A 117 -0.46 -13.54 2.73
N VAL A 118 -0.79 -13.61 1.44
CA VAL A 118 0.16 -13.88 0.36
C VAL A 118 0.27 -12.60 -0.45
N ARG A 119 1.50 -12.10 -0.61
CA ARG A 119 1.78 -11.09 -1.62
C ARG A 119 2.15 -11.79 -2.92
N MET A 120 1.46 -11.43 -3.99
CA MET A 120 1.74 -11.94 -5.33
C MET A 120 2.15 -10.80 -6.25
N VAL A 121 2.95 -11.12 -7.26
CA VAL A 121 3.48 -10.17 -8.25
C VAL A 121 3.22 -10.68 -9.65
N LEU A 122 2.81 -9.78 -10.54
CA LEU A 122 2.66 -10.11 -11.95
C LEU A 122 4.04 -10.34 -12.57
N THR A 123 4.30 -11.54 -13.11
CA THR A 123 5.60 -11.87 -13.71
C THR A 123 5.93 -10.89 -14.84
N GLN A 124 7.09 -10.25 -14.77
CA GLN A 124 7.51 -9.31 -15.81
C GLN A 124 7.61 -10.00 -17.17
N GLY A 125 7.11 -9.35 -18.22
CA GLY A 125 7.11 -9.88 -19.58
C GLY A 125 6.01 -10.91 -19.87
N ARG A 126 5.25 -11.34 -18.87
CA ARG A 126 4.10 -12.22 -19.06
C ARG A 126 2.91 -11.42 -19.60
N GLN A 127 2.33 -11.89 -20.70
CA GLN A 127 1.11 -11.30 -21.24
C GLN A 127 -0.08 -11.73 -20.39
N VAL A 128 -0.80 -10.75 -19.84
CA VAL A 128 -2.07 -11.01 -19.15
C VAL A 128 -3.13 -11.37 -20.19
N PRO A 129 -3.85 -12.50 -20.03
CA PRO A 129 -4.95 -12.89 -20.92
C PRO A 129 -5.97 -11.76 -21.09
N ALA A 130 -6.65 -11.69 -22.23
CA ALA A 130 -7.76 -10.74 -22.40
C ALA A 130 -8.92 -11.08 -21.44
N PRO A 131 -9.70 -10.09 -20.98
CA PRO A 131 -10.87 -10.37 -20.16
C PRO A 131 -11.86 -11.21 -20.96
N GLY A 132 -12.38 -12.29 -20.36
CA GLY A 132 -13.32 -13.21 -21.03
C GLY A 132 -14.71 -12.62 -21.29
N GLN A 133 -14.95 -11.36 -20.90
CA GLN A 133 -16.22 -10.66 -21.04
C GLN A 133 -16.03 -9.13 -20.94
N PRO A 134 -17.02 -8.33 -21.36
CA PRO A 134 -16.94 -6.88 -21.27
C PRO A 134 -16.75 -6.39 -19.83
N VAL A 135 -15.79 -5.48 -19.65
CA VAL A 135 -15.52 -4.79 -18.37
C VAL A 135 -15.41 -3.31 -18.68
N ARG A 136 -16.03 -2.46 -17.84
CA ARG A 136 -16.03 -1.01 -18.02
C ARG A 136 -15.05 -0.35 -17.05
N ARG A 137 -14.31 0.66 -17.50
CA ARG A 137 -13.56 1.57 -16.63
C ARG A 137 -14.53 2.35 -15.73
N LEU A 138 -14.30 2.33 -14.43
CA LEU A 138 -15.06 3.11 -13.46
C LEU A 138 -14.38 4.47 -13.24
N ALA A 139 -15.19 5.50 -12.98
CA ALA A 139 -14.74 6.85 -12.70
C ALA A 139 -15.29 7.33 -11.35
N ARG A 140 -14.92 8.54 -10.92
CA ARG A 140 -15.42 9.13 -9.66
C ARG A 140 -16.95 9.15 -9.57
N THR A 141 -17.65 9.29 -10.70
CA THR A 141 -19.12 9.25 -10.77
C THR A 141 -19.73 7.90 -10.40
N ASP A 142 -18.94 6.82 -10.36
CA ASP A 142 -19.39 5.48 -9.98
C ASP A 142 -19.30 5.20 -8.47
N GLU A 143 -18.84 6.16 -7.65
CA GLU A 143 -18.62 5.99 -6.21
C GLU A 143 -19.84 5.38 -5.49
N CYS A 144 -21.03 5.92 -5.73
CA CYS A 144 -22.26 5.44 -5.10
C CYS A 144 -22.57 3.97 -5.45
N ARG A 145 -22.31 3.58 -6.70
CA ARG A 145 -22.54 2.21 -7.19
C ARG A 145 -21.52 1.25 -6.62
N LEU A 146 -20.26 1.67 -6.51
CA LEU A 146 -19.18 0.88 -5.93
C LEU A 146 -19.39 0.65 -4.43
N LYS A 147 -19.76 1.71 -3.69
CA LYS A 147 -20.15 1.58 -2.27
C LYS A 147 -21.37 0.68 -2.09
N ALA A 148 -22.37 0.76 -2.96
CA ALA A 148 -23.53 -0.13 -2.92
C ALA A 148 -23.12 -1.60 -3.14
N LEU A 149 -22.21 -1.87 -4.09
CA LEU A 149 -21.66 -3.21 -4.30
C LEU A 149 -20.96 -3.75 -3.04
N TYR A 150 -20.09 -2.96 -2.40
CA TYR A 150 -19.34 -3.40 -1.21
C TYR A 150 -20.23 -3.61 0.03
N ARG A 151 -21.38 -2.94 0.13
CA ARG A 151 -22.37 -3.16 1.21
C ARG A 151 -22.96 -4.57 1.24
N HIS A 152 -22.83 -5.35 0.16
CA HIS A 152 -23.21 -6.76 0.19
C HIS A 152 -22.33 -7.60 1.14
N GLY A 153 -21.15 -7.11 1.52
CA GLY A 153 -20.34 -7.69 2.60
C GLY A 153 -19.77 -9.09 2.32
N GLY A 154 -19.48 -9.80 3.42
CA GLY A 154 -18.83 -11.10 3.41
C GLY A 154 -17.31 -11.02 3.61
N ASP A 155 -16.69 -12.17 3.77
CA ASP A 155 -15.32 -12.33 4.30
C ASP A 155 -14.21 -11.61 3.50
N TYR A 156 -14.49 -11.25 2.25
CA TYR A 156 -13.53 -10.61 1.34
C TYR A 156 -14.06 -9.30 0.75
N ALA A 157 -15.04 -8.67 1.41
CA ALA A 157 -15.47 -7.33 1.04
C ALA A 157 -14.34 -6.32 1.35
N PRO A 158 -14.02 -5.39 0.44
CA PRO A 158 -12.99 -4.39 0.68
C PRO A 158 -13.34 -3.50 1.88
N ASP A 159 -12.40 -3.36 2.81
CA ASP A 159 -12.50 -2.56 4.04
C ASP A 159 -11.70 -1.24 3.97
N ALA A 160 -10.73 -1.14 3.08
CA ALA A 160 -9.84 0.01 2.89
C ALA A 160 -10.11 0.82 1.59
N PHE A 161 -11.35 0.80 1.08
CA PHE A 161 -11.71 1.63 -0.07
C PHE A 161 -11.93 3.09 0.33
N ASP A 162 -11.14 4.00 -0.25
CA ASP A 162 -11.37 5.44 -0.19
C ASP A 162 -11.78 5.96 -1.58
N PRO A 163 -12.83 6.79 -1.70
CA PRO A 163 -13.25 7.35 -2.97
C PRO A 163 -12.16 8.07 -3.79
N CYS A 164 -11.11 8.63 -3.15
CA CYS A 164 -9.98 9.24 -3.86
C CYS A 164 -9.26 8.24 -4.78
N GLN A 165 -9.34 6.93 -4.47
CA GLN A 165 -8.76 5.87 -5.31
C GLN A 165 -9.42 5.82 -6.70
N LEU A 166 -10.66 6.30 -6.86
CA LEU A 166 -11.33 6.38 -8.17
C LEU A 166 -10.81 7.52 -9.06
N GLU A 167 -10.08 8.49 -8.52
CA GLU A 167 -9.61 9.65 -9.26
C GLU A 167 -8.37 9.31 -10.09
N ASP A 168 -7.36 8.73 -9.44
CA ASP A 168 -6.07 8.39 -10.07
C ASP A 168 -5.88 6.89 -10.30
N GLY A 169 -6.77 6.05 -9.76
CA GLY A 169 -6.62 4.60 -9.74
C GLY A 169 -7.26 3.87 -10.91
N TYR A 170 -6.89 2.59 -11.04
CA TYR A 170 -7.28 1.73 -12.15
C TYR A 170 -8.51 0.91 -11.83
N PHE A 171 -9.69 1.55 -11.76
CA PHE A 171 -10.92 0.87 -11.38
C PHE A 171 -11.72 0.36 -12.58
N PHE A 172 -12.20 -0.86 -12.45
CA PHE A 172 -12.98 -1.55 -13.48
C PHE A 172 -14.15 -2.31 -12.84
N GLY A 173 -15.25 -2.42 -13.58
CA GLY A 173 -16.45 -3.08 -13.09
C GLY A 173 -17.24 -3.79 -14.19
N ILE A 174 -18.02 -4.77 -13.75
CA ILE A 174 -19.00 -5.49 -14.55
C ILE A 174 -20.38 -5.06 -14.07
N GLU A 175 -21.21 -4.67 -15.03
CA GLU A 175 -22.53 -4.10 -14.82
C GLU A 175 -23.61 -5.15 -15.15
N ASN A 176 -24.63 -5.22 -14.32
CA ASN A 176 -25.86 -5.97 -14.57
C ASN A 176 -26.76 -5.18 -15.53
N GLY A 177 -27.73 -5.86 -16.17
CA GLY A 177 -28.68 -5.20 -17.07
C GLY A 177 -29.56 -4.13 -16.42
N ASP A 178 -29.60 -4.06 -15.08
CA ASP A 178 -30.33 -3.07 -14.29
C ASP A 178 -29.48 -1.84 -13.90
N GLY A 179 -28.23 -1.77 -14.36
CA GLY A 179 -27.30 -0.67 -14.03
C GLY A 179 -26.56 -0.84 -12.70
N THR A 180 -26.80 -1.90 -11.94
CA THR A 180 -26.03 -2.21 -10.73
C THR A 180 -24.68 -2.85 -11.07
N LEU A 181 -23.69 -2.75 -10.18
CA LEU A 181 -22.43 -3.48 -10.37
C LEU A 181 -22.59 -4.91 -9.84
N ALA A 182 -22.14 -5.88 -10.63
CA ALA A 182 -22.05 -7.29 -10.24
C ALA A 182 -20.68 -7.62 -9.64
N ALA A 183 -19.64 -6.96 -10.16
CA ALA A 183 -18.27 -7.06 -9.69
C ALA A 183 -17.52 -5.77 -9.96
N ALA A 184 -16.48 -5.52 -9.17
CA ALA A 184 -15.55 -4.43 -9.39
C ALA A 184 -14.18 -4.77 -8.81
N GLY A 185 -13.17 -4.00 -9.18
CA GLY A 185 -11.81 -4.08 -8.68
C GLY A 185 -11.04 -2.84 -9.06
N GLY A 186 -9.96 -2.58 -8.37
CA GLY A 186 -9.12 -1.43 -8.69
C GLY A 186 -7.72 -1.51 -8.11
N THR A 187 -7.08 -0.36 -8.01
CA THR A 187 -5.81 -0.21 -7.30
C THR A 187 -6.06 0.38 -5.92
N HIS A 188 -5.42 -0.18 -4.89
CA HIS A 188 -5.32 0.50 -3.60
C HIS A 188 -4.43 1.73 -3.72
N VAL A 189 -3.30 1.56 -4.41
CA VAL A 189 -2.34 2.62 -4.68
C VAL A 189 -1.63 2.33 -6.00
N ALA A 190 -1.30 3.40 -6.73
CA ALA A 190 -0.46 3.35 -7.90
C ALA A 190 0.45 4.58 -7.87
N PHE A 191 1.73 4.35 -8.13
CA PHE A 191 2.73 5.40 -8.19
C PHE A 191 3.71 5.13 -9.31
N ARG A 192 3.88 6.12 -10.19
CA ARG A 192 4.87 6.13 -11.25
C ARG A 192 5.35 7.57 -11.40
N THR A 193 6.66 7.77 -11.46
CA THR A 193 7.19 9.07 -11.90
C THR A 193 7.04 9.16 -13.41
N GLU A 194 6.46 10.25 -13.92
CA GLU A 194 6.38 10.47 -15.36
C GLU A 194 7.76 10.37 -16.00
N SER A 195 7.87 9.63 -17.10
CA SER A 195 9.06 9.74 -17.95
C SER A 195 9.08 11.15 -18.54
N PRO A 196 10.21 11.89 -18.50
CA PRO A 196 10.26 13.20 -19.11
C PRO A 196 9.83 13.09 -20.57
N SER A 197 8.90 13.96 -20.99
CA SER A 197 8.43 13.99 -22.38
C SER A 197 9.62 14.18 -23.34
N PRO A 198 9.64 13.50 -24.50
CA PRO A 198 10.76 13.61 -25.46
C PRO A 198 11.01 15.04 -25.99
N THR A 199 10.09 15.97 -25.74
CA THR A 199 10.17 17.38 -26.14
C THR A 199 11.05 18.27 -25.24
N THR A 200 11.47 17.81 -24.05
CA THR A 200 12.44 18.54 -23.21
C THR A 200 13.84 17.92 -23.22
N ALA A 201 14.23 17.24 -24.31
CA ALA A 201 15.60 16.83 -24.55
C ALA A 201 16.52 18.04 -24.83
N ASN A 202 16.67 18.92 -23.84
CA ASN A 202 17.69 19.97 -23.85
C ASN A 202 18.90 19.46 -23.04
N SER A 203 19.84 18.86 -23.77
CA SER A 203 21.29 18.86 -23.53
C SER A 203 21.80 18.81 -22.07
N ASN A 204 21.53 17.73 -21.34
CA ASN A 204 22.52 17.22 -20.39
C ASN A 204 22.36 15.71 -20.13
N PRO A 205 23.12 14.83 -20.80
CA PRO A 205 23.00 13.37 -20.64
C PRO A 205 23.63 12.83 -19.33
N SER A 206 23.95 13.69 -18.36
CA SER A 206 24.52 13.30 -17.07
C SER A 206 23.61 13.69 -15.90
N ARG A 207 22.39 13.15 -15.89
CA ARG A 207 21.71 12.82 -14.63
C ARG A 207 21.61 11.31 -14.59
N TYR A 208 22.68 10.66 -14.14
CA TYR A 208 22.59 9.30 -13.65
C TYR A 208 21.53 9.33 -12.54
N LEU A 209 20.30 8.92 -12.88
CA LEU A 209 19.32 8.56 -11.88
C LEU A 209 20.03 7.52 -11.02
N SER A 210 20.06 7.75 -9.70
CA SER A 210 20.59 6.76 -8.79
C SER A 210 19.85 5.43 -9.03
N PRO A 211 20.45 4.25 -8.78
CA PRO A 211 19.74 2.97 -8.89
C PRO A 211 18.40 2.98 -8.11
N VAL A 212 18.36 3.77 -7.05
CA VAL A 212 17.19 4.14 -6.25
C VAL A 212 16.14 4.92 -7.06
N ASP A 213 16.52 6.00 -7.74
CA ASP A 213 15.62 6.73 -8.64
C ASP A 213 15.11 5.82 -9.76
N ALA A 214 15.92 4.86 -10.22
CA ALA A 214 15.53 3.87 -11.21
C ALA A 214 14.41 2.93 -10.70
N THR A 215 14.48 2.45 -9.46
CA THR A 215 13.42 1.61 -8.86
C THR A 215 12.13 2.39 -8.60
N VAL A 216 12.23 3.63 -8.11
CA VAL A 216 11.11 4.56 -7.98
C VAL A 216 10.51 4.90 -9.36
N SER A 217 11.35 4.95 -10.40
CA SER A 217 10.93 5.24 -11.78
C SER A 217 10.27 4.07 -12.51
N GLN A 218 10.38 2.85 -11.99
CA GLN A 218 9.84 1.65 -12.62
C GLN A 218 8.31 1.51 -12.47
N GLY A 219 7.67 2.34 -11.64
CA GLY A 219 6.22 2.34 -11.44
C GLY A 219 5.74 1.13 -10.64
N VAL A 220 5.18 1.40 -9.46
CA VAL A 220 4.59 0.41 -8.56
C VAL A 220 3.07 0.56 -8.54
N ALA A 221 2.33 -0.56 -8.56
CA ALA A 221 0.88 -0.56 -8.38
C ALA A 221 0.46 -1.75 -7.54
N ALA A 222 -0.41 -1.51 -6.56
CA ALA A 222 -1.04 -2.55 -5.78
C ALA A 222 -2.50 -2.67 -6.18
N ILE A 223 -2.85 -3.80 -6.80
CA ILE A 223 -4.22 -4.18 -7.12
C ILE A 223 -4.91 -4.63 -5.83
N GLY A 224 -6.16 -4.21 -5.69
CA GLY A 224 -7.06 -4.69 -4.65
C GLY A 224 -8.48 -4.24 -4.93
N ASN A 225 -9.28 -4.06 -3.89
CA ASN A 225 -10.70 -3.70 -4.04
C ASN A 225 -11.51 -4.68 -4.93
N ILE A 226 -10.99 -5.89 -5.19
CA ILE A 226 -11.60 -6.89 -6.06
C ILE A 226 -12.73 -7.57 -5.29
N TYR A 227 -13.94 -7.42 -5.81
CA TYR A 227 -15.13 -7.97 -5.19
C TYR A 227 -16.14 -8.40 -6.25
N THR A 228 -16.74 -9.56 -6.04
CA THR A 228 -17.87 -10.07 -6.83
C THR A 228 -19.02 -10.37 -5.89
N ARG A 229 -20.19 -9.79 -6.20
CA ARG A 229 -21.43 -10.00 -5.44
C ARG A 229 -21.72 -11.49 -5.28
N PRO A 230 -22.16 -11.98 -4.11
CA PRO A 230 -22.25 -13.43 -3.85
C PRO A 230 -23.08 -14.24 -4.86
N ASP A 231 -24.20 -13.70 -5.32
CA ASP A 231 -25.10 -14.27 -6.33
C ASP A 231 -24.55 -14.21 -7.77
N CYS A 232 -23.45 -13.48 -7.99
CA CYS A 232 -22.79 -13.32 -9.27
C CYS A 232 -21.45 -14.09 -9.37
N ARG A 233 -21.09 -14.86 -8.34
CA ARG A 233 -19.84 -15.64 -8.31
C ARG A 233 -19.88 -16.83 -9.28
N GLY A 234 -18.71 -17.33 -9.67
CA GLY A 234 -18.58 -18.45 -10.61
C GLY A 234 -18.75 -18.07 -12.09
N MET A 235 -19.06 -16.81 -12.40
CA MET A 235 -19.25 -16.30 -13.78
C MET A 235 -17.95 -15.72 -14.41
N GLY A 236 -16.79 -15.94 -13.78
CA GLY A 236 -15.50 -15.41 -14.26
C GLY A 236 -15.30 -13.90 -14.08
N TYR A 237 -16.15 -13.23 -13.29
CA TYR A 237 -16.12 -11.77 -13.08
C TYR A 237 -14.82 -11.29 -12.42
N GLY A 238 -14.37 -11.97 -11.36
CA GLY A 238 -13.10 -11.66 -10.70
C GLY A 238 -11.90 -11.75 -11.66
N SER A 239 -11.87 -12.77 -12.52
CA SER A 239 -10.81 -12.92 -13.53
C SER A 239 -10.84 -11.80 -14.56
N ALA A 240 -12.02 -11.44 -15.07
CA ALA A 240 -12.16 -10.39 -16.07
C ALA A 240 -11.76 -9.02 -15.53
N VAL A 241 -12.22 -8.66 -14.33
CA VAL A 241 -11.84 -7.41 -13.66
C VAL A 241 -10.33 -7.36 -13.40
N THR A 242 -9.75 -8.40 -12.80
CA THR A 242 -8.31 -8.44 -12.49
C THR A 242 -7.45 -8.37 -13.74
N SER A 243 -7.87 -9.07 -14.80
CA SER A 243 -7.26 -9.01 -16.13
C SER A 243 -7.25 -7.58 -16.66
N SER A 244 -8.40 -6.89 -16.66
CA SER A 244 -8.50 -5.51 -17.16
C SER A 244 -7.63 -4.53 -16.39
N ILE A 245 -7.57 -4.64 -15.06
CA ILE A 245 -6.68 -3.81 -14.23
C ILE A 245 -5.22 -4.07 -14.59
N SER A 246 -4.81 -5.34 -14.60
CA SER A 246 -3.41 -5.73 -14.84
C SER A 246 -2.94 -5.32 -16.23
N ARG A 247 -3.78 -5.49 -17.26
CA ARG A 247 -3.48 -5.07 -18.62
C ARG A 247 -3.32 -3.56 -18.73
N ALA A 248 -4.25 -2.79 -18.15
CA ALA A 248 -4.16 -1.34 -18.17
C ALA A 248 -2.89 -0.84 -17.46
N LEU A 249 -2.51 -1.44 -16.34
CA LEU A 249 -1.25 -1.13 -15.65
C LEU A 249 -0.01 -1.49 -16.49
N GLN A 250 -0.01 -2.64 -17.18
CA GLN A 250 1.08 -3.02 -18.08
C GLN A 250 1.19 -2.06 -19.28
N GLU A 251 0.06 -1.70 -19.88
CA GLU A 251 -0.05 -0.76 -21.01
C GLU A 251 0.47 0.64 -20.59
N ASP A 252 0.16 1.07 -19.37
CA ASP A 252 0.67 2.31 -18.77
C ASP A 252 2.07 2.16 -18.15
N GLY A 253 2.76 1.05 -18.42
CA GLY A 253 4.19 0.88 -18.19
C GLY A 253 4.62 0.59 -16.76
N PHE A 254 3.70 0.24 -15.86
CA PHE A 254 4.04 -0.22 -14.51
C PHE A 254 4.86 -1.52 -14.59
N ARG A 255 5.97 -1.59 -13.84
CA ARG A 255 6.85 -2.77 -13.82
C ARG A 255 6.64 -3.64 -12.59
N VAL A 256 6.22 -3.05 -11.48
CA VAL A 256 5.95 -3.78 -10.24
C VAL A 256 4.46 -3.71 -9.96
N ILE A 257 3.74 -4.76 -10.37
CA ILE A 257 2.29 -4.88 -10.17
C ILE A 257 2.06 -5.99 -9.18
N VAL A 258 1.55 -5.65 -8.00
CA VAL A 258 1.36 -6.58 -6.88
C VAL A 258 -0.10 -6.66 -6.49
N LEU A 259 -0.45 -7.71 -5.74
CA LEU A 259 -1.70 -7.83 -5.01
C LEU A 259 -1.47 -8.59 -3.71
N ASN A 260 -2.36 -8.37 -2.74
CA ASN A 260 -2.40 -9.14 -1.50
C ASN A 260 -3.66 -10.00 -1.49
N VAL A 261 -3.56 -11.22 -0.99
CA VAL A 261 -4.70 -12.14 -0.87
C VAL A 261 -4.58 -12.98 0.39
N ASP A 262 -5.69 -13.27 1.04
CA ASP A 262 -5.73 -14.22 2.16
C ASP A 262 -5.19 -15.59 1.71
N GLU A 263 -4.29 -16.17 2.51
CA GLU A 263 -3.68 -17.48 2.24
C GLU A 263 -4.73 -18.59 1.98
N GLN A 264 -5.87 -18.51 2.66
CA GLN A 264 -6.98 -19.45 2.60
C GLN A 264 -7.94 -19.19 1.43
N ASN A 265 -7.84 -18.04 0.75
CA ASN A 265 -8.66 -17.74 -0.42
C ASN A 265 -8.11 -18.42 -1.69
N LEU A 266 -8.21 -19.75 -1.72
CA LEU A 266 -7.68 -20.59 -2.80
C LEU A 266 -8.29 -20.28 -4.17
N VAL A 267 -9.55 -19.80 -4.19
CA VAL A 267 -10.24 -19.41 -5.42
C VAL A 267 -9.57 -18.18 -6.04
N ALA A 268 -9.36 -17.12 -5.25
CA ALA A 268 -8.70 -15.91 -5.73
C ALA A 268 -7.25 -16.20 -6.14
N ARG A 269 -6.52 -16.98 -5.34
CA ARG A 269 -5.15 -17.42 -5.67
C ARG A 269 -5.07 -18.12 -7.03
N SER A 270 -5.97 -19.09 -7.28
CA SER A 270 -6.02 -19.78 -8.58
C SER A 270 -6.32 -18.84 -9.75
N ILE A 271 -7.15 -17.80 -9.54
CA ILE A 271 -7.40 -16.76 -10.55
C ILE A 271 -6.11 -15.99 -10.83
N TYR A 272 -5.42 -15.51 -9.80
CA TYR A 272 -4.21 -14.72 -9.94
C TYR A 272 -3.07 -15.50 -10.61
N GLU A 273 -2.86 -16.77 -10.23
CA GLU A 273 -1.87 -17.65 -10.88
C GLU A 273 -2.13 -17.83 -12.38
N LYS A 274 -3.40 -18.03 -12.77
CA LYS A 274 -3.81 -18.14 -14.19
C LYS A 274 -3.61 -16.84 -14.98
N LEU A 275 -3.76 -15.70 -14.30
CA LEU A 275 -3.52 -14.37 -14.90
C LEU A 275 -2.03 -14.01 -14.97
N GLY A 276 -1.17 -14.83 -14.35
CA GLY A 276 0.27 -14.70 -14.43
C GLY A 276 0.93 -14.06 -13.22
N PHE A 277 0.27 -14.08 -12.07
CA PHE A 277 0.88 -13.69 -10.82
C PHE A 277 1.59 -14.87 -10.17
N ASP A 278 2.82 -14.64 -9.70
CA ASP A 278 3.57 -15.59 -8.90
C ASP A 278 3.55 -15.18 -7.42
N VAL A 279 3.64 -16.16 -6.52
CA VAL A 279 3.80 -15.91 -5.09
C VAL A 279 5.16 -15.25 -4.84
N HIS A 280 5.15 -14.09 -4.20
CA HIS A 280 6.38 -13.40 -3.77
C HIS A 280 6.74 -13.77 -2.33
N CYS A 281 5.83 -13.54 -1.39
CA CYS A 281 6.07 -13.86 0.02
C CYS A 281 4.76 -14.11 0.80
N LEU A 282 4.91 -14.78 1.95
CA LEU A 282 3.92 -14.78 3.01
C LEU A 282 4.19 -13.63 3.96
N PHE A 283 3.13 -13.00 4.46
CA PHE A 283 3.22 -11.90 5.41
C PHE A 283 2.01 -11.87 6.34
N PHE A 284 2.07 -11.02 7.36
CA PHE A 284 1.00 -10.83 8.32
C PHE A 284 0.33 -9.47 8.15
N GLU A 285 -1.00 -9.50 8.12
CA GLU A 285 -1.85 -8.33 8.34
C GLU A 285 -2.69 -8.52 9.59
N GLY A 286 -3.21 -7.44 10.16
CA GLY A 286 -4.14 -7.51 11.29
C GLY A 286 -3.81 -6.57 12.42
N LEU A 287 -4.65 -6.59 13.46
CA LEU A 287 -4.59 -5.60 14.53
C LEU A 287 -3.50 -5.91 15.56
N ALA A 288 -2.79 -4.86 15.97
CA ALA A 288 -1.88 -4.85 17.10
C ALA A 288 -2.32 -3.79 18.12
N ARG A 289 -2.49 -4.18 19.39
CA ARG A 289 -2.92 -3.28 20.48
C ARG A 289 -1.98 -3.34 21.68
N LYS A 290 -1.71 -2.17 22.26
CA LYS A 290 -1.09 -2.04 23.58
C LYS A 290 -2.12 -2.39 24.64
N VAL A 291 -1.81 -3.31 25.54
CA VAL A 291 -2.64 -3.56 26.73
C VAL A 291 -2.23 -2.55 27.80
N ARG A 292 -3.12 -1.60 28.10
CA ARG A 292 -3.00 -0.83 29.35
C ARG A 292 -3.34 -1.78 30.50
N LEU A 293 -2.37 -2.13 31.32
CA LEU A 293 -2.66 -2.74 32.62
C LEU A 293 -3.49 -1.73 33.43
N PRO A 294 -4.61 -2.11 34.05
CA PRO A 294 -5.34 -1.20 34.93
C PRO A 294 -4.39 -0.74 36.04
N THR A 295 -4.26 0.56 36.22
CA THR A 295 -3.51 1.14 37.33
C THR A 295 -4.19 0.69 38.62
N ILE A 296 -3.53 -0.19 39.40
CA ILE A 296 -4.00 -0.51 40.74
C ILE A 296 -3.84 0.78 41.55
N ALA A 297 -4.95 1.49 41.76
CA ALA A 297 -4.99 2.60 42.69
C ALA A 297 -4.67 2.03 44.08
N ASN A 298 -3.50 2.39 44.59
CA ASN A 298 -3.03 1.97 45.91
C ASN A 298 -3.90 2.69 46.95
N SER A 299 -5.02 2.08 47.37
CA SER A 299 -5.85 2.57 48.48
C SER A 299 -5.20 2.26 49.82
N GLY A 300 -4.01 2.81 50.03
CA GLY A 300 -3.37 2.87 51.33
C GLY A 300 -4.07 3.91 52.22
N ARG A 301 -5.17 3.53 52.88
CA ARG A 301 -5.56 4.13 54.16
C ARG A 301 -5.23 3.14 55.27
N LEU A 302 -4.08 3.37 55.88
CA LEU A 302 -3.82 2.96 57.26
C LEU A 302 -4.86 3.67 58.13
N ALA A 303 -5.85 2.92 58.63
CA ALA A 303 -6.58 3.31 59.81
C ALA A 303 -5.78 2.79 61.01
N SER A 304 -5.08 3.70 61.67
CA SER A 304 -4.51 3.46 63.01
C SER A 304 -5.42 4.13 64.03
N ILE A 305 -5.63 3.37 65.11
CA ILE A 305 -6.44 3.61 66.32
C ILE A 305 -6.04 4.91 67.02
#